data_AF-A0A4D4MDI8-F1
#
_entry.id   AF-A0A4D4MDI8-F1
#
_cell.length_a   1.000
_cell.length_b   1.000
_cell.length_c   1.000
_cell.angle_alpha   90.00
_cell.angle_beta   90.00
_cell.angle_gamma   90.00
#
_symmetry.space_group_name_H-M   'P 1'
#
loop_
_entity.id
_entity.type
_entity.pdbx_description
1 polymer ?
#
loop_
_entity_poly.entity_id
_entity_poly.type
_entity_poly.pdbx_seq_one_letter_code
_entity_poly.pdbx_strand_id
1 'polypeptide(L)'
;MARRKQVDPTMALLETAIKATAKGGIGKLRQRSRGQVPYYEEYPALKRETWRPDIRAAVLANQRVGLHRKLMKTAAAADLYPTSIGTDAIVYPSPGPSPLDILPLTNEGKPVPGTFRLGVSLIRSAVRNADDTTDDRWSERDWQQAAQRAFTALGEQHRNSPGSVGCCWLPACARACAWPATTDWTSAGSSRRPGPASATPCGNPLAPPDTDSTGLDTAADALVELLSALARRQHQHRSRTVARLTTVINSRLLPDDLQHMALYYRAKAHRDLGDSPASRAGMQAVADSQGRLAPAARRGLAHLARMAGDFPTALTTAHTLGWEGRHHRVQGDTWWPHGDMDRAAAAYAAARDEAEHHGVTGERGNSQAHRAFALAFTDPAVADSELALAEQLLAGVDLRATTLITHIAALARDAGRTDADIDDRAQVLRAEIRTAGVTYTELALDLTLAFHHAVRNDQDQVATTIAWLRENTRSGAFPYYSEIAAFMAGLPLPQASSTRWIDDEPATRQRWHALVTNRRQHLHTQR
;
A
#
# COMPACT_ATOMS: atom_id res chain seq x y z
N MET A 1 34.34 -23.15 -10.00
CA MET A 1 34.57 -22.46 -8.71
C MET A 1 35.88 -21.66 -8.66
N ALA A 2 36.93 -22.05 -9.39
CA ALA A 2 38.23 -21.36 -9.38
C ALA A 2 38.21 -19.87 -9.86
N ARG A 3 37.35 -19.50 -10.82
CA ARG A 3 37.24 -18.10 -11.30
C ARG A 3 36.47 -17.13 -10.39
N ARG A 4 35.77 -17.62 -9.35
CA ARG A 4 34.95 -16.74 -8.46
C ARG A 4 35.81 -15.78 -7.63
N LYS A 5 37.10 -16.06 -7.48
CA LYS A 5 38.06 -15.22 -6.75
C LYS A 5 38.68 -14.10 -7.59
N GLN A 6 38.45 -14.07 -8.90
CA GLN A 6 39.04 -13.10 -9.84
C GLN A 6 38.02 -12.11 -10.44
N VAL A 7 36.75 -12.20 -10.04
CA VAL A 7 35.69 -11.28 -10.49
C VAL A 7 35.63 -10.09 -9.55
N ASP A 8 35.35 -8.89 -10.09
CA ASP A 8 35.05 -7.68 -9.32
C ASP A 8 34.16 -8.02 -8.10
N PRO A 9 34.61 -7.69 -6.87
CA PRO A 9 33.88 -7.97 -5.64
C PRO A 9 32.42 -7.53 -5.70
N THR A 10 32.14 -6.40 -6.35
CA THR A 10 30.79 -5.83 -6.48
C THR A 10 29.89 -6.69 -7.36
N MET A 11 30.39 -7.15 -8.50
CA MET A 11 29.68 -8.05 -9.41
C MET A 11 29.45 -9.44 -8.79
N ALA A 12 30.42 -9.96 -8.05
CA ALA A 12 30.26 -11.21 -7.30
C ALA A 12 29.19 -11.09 -6.20
N LEU A 13 29.10 -9.92 -5.55
CA LEU A 13 28.09 -9.62 -4.54
C LEU A 13 26.70 -9.47 -5.17
N LEU A 14 26.60 -8.80 -6.31
CA LEU A 14 25.37 -8.63 -7.08
C LEU A 14 24.84 -9.98 -7.60
N GLU A 15 25.70 -10.81 -8.19
CA GLU A 15 25.33 -12.16 -8.63
C GLU A 15 24.80 -12.98 -7.44
N THR A 16 25.48 -12.88 -6.30
CA THR A 16 25.09 -13.56 -5.07
C THR A 16 23.74 -13.05 -4.56
N ALA A 17 23.49 -11.74 -4.60
CA ALA A 17 22.22 -11.12 -4.21
C ALA A 17 21.08 -11.53 -5.16
N ILE A 18 21.30 -11.54 -6.48
CA ILE A 18 20.32 -11.99 -7.47
C ILE A 18 19.97 -13.46 -7.24
N LYS A 19 20.98 -14.32 -7.08
CA LYS A 19 20.78 -15.74 -6.76
C LYS A 19 20.06 -15.93 -5.43
N ALA A 20 20.41 -15.16 -4.41
CA ALA A 20 19.77 -15.22 -3.09
C ALA A 20 18.31 -14.79 -3.16
N THR A 21 17.99 -13.72 -3.89
CA THR A 21 16.62 -13.23 -4.09
C THR A 21 15.78 -14.24 -4.89
N ALA A 22 16.30 -14.81 -5.97
CA ALA A 22 15.59 -15.82 -6.76
C ALA A 22 15.35 -17.12 -5.97
N LYS A 23 16.38 -17.60 -5.23
CA LYS A 23 16.31 -18.81 -4.41
C LYS A 23 15.47 -18.61 -3.14
N GLY A 24 15.53 -17.42 -2.55
CA GLY A 24 14.82 -16.99 -1.35
C GLY A 24 13.35 -16.64 -1.61
N GLY A 25 13.01 -16.19 -2.83
CA GLY A 25 11.64 -15.98 -3.29
C GLY A 25 11.06 -17.26 -3.89
N ILE A 26 11.18 -17.42 -5.21
CA ILE A 26 10.57 -18.52 -5.99
C ILE A 26 10.96 -19.90 -5.44
N GLY A 27 12.20 -20.06 -4.99
CA GLY A 27 12.68 -21.31 -4.41
C GLY A 27 12.05 -21.66 -3.05
N LYS A 28 11.57 -20.68 -2.28
CA LYS A 28 10.93 -20.89 -0.97
C LYS A 28 9.42 -21.06 -1.03
N LEU A 29 8.77 -20.65 -2.13
CA LEU A 29 7.31 -20.83 -2.36
C LEU A 29 6.83 -22.29 -2.36
N ARG A 30 7.76 -23.27 -2.36
CA ARG A 30 7.47 -24.70 -2.28
C ARG A 30 8.47 -25.43 -1.37
N GLN A 31 8.99 -24.76 -0.34
CA GLN A 31 9.75 -25.44 0.70
C GLN A 31 8.94 -26.66 1.19
N ARG A 32 9.46 -27.87 0.98
CA ARG A 32 8.84 -29.12 1.46
C ARG A 32 9.31 -29.43 2.87
N SER A 33 8.54 -30.26 3.59
CA SER A 33 9.05 -30.89 4.81
C SER A 33 10.35 -31.63 4.48
N ARG A 34 11.38 -31.41 5.28
CA ARG A 34 12.68 -32.10 5.19
C ARG A 34 12.88 -33.05 6.37
N GLY A 35 11.79 -33.60 6.91
CA GLY A 35 11.82 -34.38 8.15
C GLY A 35 12.04 -33.51 9.39
N GLN A 36 11.68 -32.23 9.31
CA GLN A 36 11.85 -31.25 10.40
C GLN A 36 10.73 -31.34 11.44
N VAL A 37 9.67 -32.06 11.11
CA VAL A 37 8.51 -32.34 11.97
C VAL A 37 8.07 -33.78 11.74
N PRO A 38 7.45 -34.43 12.74
CA PRO A 38 6.83 -35.74 12.59
C PRO A 38 5.86 -35.83 11.41
N TYR A 39 5.59 -37.05 10.95
CA TYR A 39 4.57 -37.30 9.93
C TYR A 39 3.21 -36.77 10.42
N TYR A 40 2.45 -36.15 9.51
CA TYR A 40 1.14 -35.52 9.75
C TYR A 40 1.13 -34.22 10.56
N GLU A 41 2.30 -33.69 10.95
CA GLU A 41 2.40 -32.35 11.53
C GLU A 41 2.71 -31.26 10.51
N GLU A 42 2.15 -30.07 10.73
CA GLU A 42 2.39 -28.91 9.88
C GLU A 42 3.83 -28.40 10.04
N TYR A 43 4.60 -28.43 8.96
CA TYR A 43 5.97 -27.93 8.99
C TYR A 43 6.01 -26.40 8.81
N PRO A 44 7.01 -25.70 9.39
CA PRO A 44 6.97 -24.23 9.60
C PRO A 44 6.79 -23.35 8.37
N ALA A 45 7.01 -23.86 7.16
CA ALA A 45 6.82 -23.07 5.94
C ALA A 45 5.34 -22.85 5.60
N LEU A 46 4.43 -23.73 6.03
CA LEU A 46 2.98 -23.59 5.81
C LEU A 46 2.40 -22.35 6.51
N LYS A 47 2.98 -21.98 7.65
CA LYS A 47 2.57 -20.83 8.46
C LYS A 47 3.10 -19.49 7.93
N ARG A 48 3.93 -19.51 6.89
CA ARG A 48 4.45 -18.26 6.31
C ARG A 48 3.36 -17.63 5.45
N GLU A 49 3.11 -16.35 5.67
CA GLU A 49 2.20 -15.56 4.84
C GLU A 49 2.59 -15.56 3.34
N THR A 50 3.87 -15.77 3.04
CA THR A 50 4.41 -15.92 1.68
C THR A 50 4.29 -17.34 1.11
N TRP A 51 3.70 -18.29 1.84
CA TRP A 51 3.46 -19.64 1.36
C TRP A 51 2.35 -19.66 0.31
N ARG A 52 2.76 -19.70 -0.96
CA ARG A 52 1.87 -19.68 -2.12
C ARG A 52 2.25 -20.78 -3.12
N PRO A 53 1.93 -22.06 -2.81
CA PRO A 53 2.26 -23.18 -3.68
C PRO A 53 1.51 -23.10 -5.02
N ASP A 54 0.35 -22.46 -5.03
CA ASP A 54 -0.49 -22.16 -6.19
C ASP A 54 0.21 -21.25 -7.22
N ILE A 55 0.90 -20.19 -6.77
CA ILE A 55 1.63 -19.27 -7.65
C ILE A 55 2.77 -20.01 -8.36
N ARG A 56 3.54 -20.82 -7.63
CA ARG A 56 4.60 -21.62 -8.25
C ARG A 56 4.02 -22.66 -9.21
N ALA A 57 2.91 -23.28 -8.85
CA ALA A 57 2.22 -24.21 -9.75
C ALA A 57 1.79 -23.51 -11.06
N ALA A 58 1.22 -22.31 -10.98
CA ALA A 58 0.84 -21.51 -12.14
C ALA A 58 2.06 -21.09 -12.98
N VAL A 59 3.16 -20.67 -12.36
CA VAL A 59 4.41 -20.31 -13.06
C VAL A 59 5.02 -21.52 -13.75
N LEU A 60 5.09 -22.68 -13.08
CA LEU A 60 5.58 -23.92 -13.67
C LEU A 60 4.66 -24.44 -14.77
N ALA A 61 3.34 -24.33 -14.60
CA ALA A 61 2.37 -24.69 -15.63
C ALA A 61 2.55 -23.82 -16.87
N ASN A 62 2.67 -22.49 -16.72
CA ASN A 62 2.93 -21.58 -17.82
C ASN A 62 4.27 -21.85 -18.51
N GLN A 63 5.33 -22.11 -17.72
CA GLN A 63 6.65 -22.45 -18.27
C GLN A 63 6.62 -23.77 -19.04
N ARG A 64 5.93 -24.79 -18.52
CA ARG A 64 5.76 -26.09 -19.19
C ARG A 64 4.94 -25.96 -20.47
N VAL A 65 3.80 -25.28 -20.42
CA VAL A 65 2.98 -25.02 -21.61
C VAL A 65 3.79 -24.28 -22.67
N GLY A 66 4.58 -23.27 -22.27
CA GLY A 66 5.48 -22.56 -23.18
C GLY A 66 6.58 -23.47 -23.77
N LEU A 67 7.15 -24.36 -22.95
CA LEU A 67 8.15 -25.34 -23.37
C LEU A 67 7.57 -26.35 -24.35
N HIS A 68 6.39 -26.92 -24.07
CA HIS A 68 5.70 -27.85 -24.97
C HIS A 68 5.34 -27.21 -26.32
N ARG A 69 4.84 -25.97 -26.33
CA ARG A 69 4.59 -25.24 -27.59
C ARG A 69 5.86 -25.07 -28.41
N LYS A 70 7.00 -24.78 -27.77
CA LYS A 70 8.30 -24.65 -28.44
C LYS A 70 8.80 -26.00 -28.96
N LEU A 71 8.63 -27.09 -28.21
CA LEU A 71 8.95 -28.45 -28.66
C LEU A 71 8.17 -28.76 -29.95
N MET A 72 6.85 -28.60 -29.93
CA MET A 72 5.98 -28.88 -31.08
C MET A 72 6.35 -28.03 -32.30
N LYS A 73 6.65 -26.74 -32.09
CA LYS A 73 7.04 -25.85 -33.20
C LYS A 73 8.43 -26.17 -33.74
N THR A 74 9.34 -26.62 -32.89
CA THR A 74 10.70 -27.04 -33.30
C THR A 74 10.63 -28.34 -34.11
N ALA A 75 9.81 -29.30 -33.67
CA ALA A 75 9.54 -30.52 -34.42
C ALA A 75 8.90 -30.20 -35.78
N ALA A 76 7.86 -29.37 -35.83
CA ALA A 76 7.21 -29.00 -37.09
C ALA A 76 8.12 -28.22 -38.06
N ALA A 77 9.10 -27.46 -37.56
CA ALA A 77 9.97 -26.63 -38.38
C ALA A 77 11.25 -27.33 -38.87
N ALA A 78 11.73 -28.35 -38.16
CA ALA A 78 13.03 -28.99 -38.42
C ALA A 78 13.04 -30.52 -38.35
N ASP A 79 11.89 -31.14 -38.06
CA ASP A 79 11.78 -32.57 -37.74
C ASP A 79 12.68 -33.01 -36.56
N LEU A 80 12.94 -32.08 -35.62
CA LEU A 80 13.80 -32.30 -34.46
C LEU A 80 12.97 -32.59 -33.20
N TYR A 81 13.22 -33.75 -32.61
CA TYR A 81 12.55 -34.23 -31.39
C TYR A 81 13.56 -34.35 -30.23
N PRO A 82 13.13 -34.07 -28.98
CA PRO A 82 13.98 -34.25 -27.81
C PRO A 82 14.23 -35.75 -27.56
N THR A 83 15.44 -36.10 -27.14
CA THR A 83 15.76 -37.47 -26.69
C THR A 83 15.29 -37.72 -25.26
N SER A 84 15.19 -36.67 -24.44
CA SER A 84 14.59 -36.76 -23.11
C SER A 84 13.92 -35.47 -22.67
N ILE A 85 12.85 -35.62 -21.89
CA ILE A 85 12.08 -34.51 -21.31
C ILE A 85 12.01 -34.74 -19.79
N GLY A 86 12.65 -33.84 -19.04
CA GLY A 86 12.59 -33.76 -17.59
C GLY A 86 11.55 -32.76 -17.09
N THR A 87 11.52 -32.56 -15.76
CA THR A 87 10.55 -31.66 -15.10
C THR A 87 10.73 -30.20 -15.51
N ASP A 88 11.98 -29.77 -15.68
CA ASP A 88 12.43 -28.41 -16.00
C ASP A 88 13.60 -28.39 -17.01
N ALA A 89 13.94 -29.55 -17.59
CA ALA A 89 15.03 -29.72 -18.54
C ALA A 89 14.57 -30.52 -19.75
N ILE A 90 15.16 -30.25 -20.90
CA ILE A 90 14.94 -30.99 -22.15
C ILE A 90 16.29 -31.21 -22.81
N VAL A 91 16.49 -32.41 -23.36
CA VAL A 91 17.73 -32.78 -24.03
C VAL A 91 17.43 -33.07 -25.48
N TYR A 92 18.25 -32.53 -26.35
CA TYR A 92 18.22 -32.74 -27.78
C TYR A 92 19.61 -33.12 -28.26
N PRO A 93 19.72 -33.98 -29.27
CA PRO A 93 20.97 -34.22 -29.96
C PRO A 93 21.31 -32.99 -30.80
N SER A 94 22.53 -32.46 -30.65
CA SER A 94 23.05 -31.42 -31.54
C SER A 94 23.69 -32.10 -32.76
N PRO A 95 23.36 -31.69 -34.00
CA PRO A 95 23.99 -32.23 -35.21
C PRO A 95 25.41 -31.70 -35.43
N GLY A 96 25.85 -30.72 -34.64
CA GLY A 96 27.19 -30.14 -34.70
C GLY A 96 27.72 -29.74 -33.31
N PRO A 97 28.97 -29.24 -33.26
CA PRO A 97 29.67 -28.93 -32.01
C PRO A 97 29.09 -27.71 -31.27
N SER A 98 28.25 -26.90 -31.92
CA SER A 98 27.67 -25.69 -31.35
C SER A 98 26.24 -25.93 -30.84
N PRO A 99 25.86 -25.38 -29.68
CA PRO A 99 24.48 -25.42 -29.20
C PRO A 99 23.52 -24.58 -30.07
N LEU A 100 24.02 -23.85 -31.07
CA LEU A 100 23.21 -23.18 -32.08
C LEU A 100 22.76 -24.14 -33.20
N ASP A 101 23.47 -25.24 -33.41
CA ASP A 101 23.24 -26.16 -34.53
C ASP A 101 21.92 -26.94 -34.41
N ILE A 102 21.31 -26.89 -33.22
CA ILE A 102 19.97 -27.40 -32.92
C ILE A 102 18.83 -26.46 -33.36
N LEU A 103 19.10 -25.17 -33.58
CA LEU A 103 18.05 -24.18 -33.78
C LEU A 103 17.59 -24.15 -35.24
N PRO A 104 16.30 -24.40 -35.54
CA PRO A 104 15.76 -24.16 -36.88
C PRO A 104 15.94 -22.70 -37.28
N LEU A 105 16.49 -22.47 -38.47
CA LEU A 105 16.70 -21.15 -39.04
C LEU A 105 15.71 -20.89 -40.18
N THR A 106 15.32 -19.63 -40.37
CA THR A 106 14.59 -19.16 -41.55
C THR A 106 15.55 -19.02 -42.73
N ASN A 107 15.01 -18.80 -43.94
CA ASN A 107 15.79 -18.51 -45.15
C ASN A 107 16.73 -17.29 -45.00
N GLU A 108 16.48 -16.42 -44.02
CA GLU A 108 17.31 -15.26 -43.67
C GLU A 108 18.38 -15.57 -42.59
N GLY A 109 18.55 -16.84 -42.21
CA GLY A 109 19.52 -17.26 -41.18
C GLY A 109 19.14 -16.93 -39.74
N LYS A 110 17.86 -16.60 -39.45
CA LYS A 110 17.38 -16.25 -38.09
C LYS A 110 16.63 -17.42 -37.45
N PRO A 111 16.67 -17.60 -36.12
CA PRO A 111 15.87 -18.64 -35.45
C PRO A 111 14.37 -18.50 -35.75
N VAL A 112 13.74 -19.59 -36.20
CA VAL A 112 12.31 -19.64 -36.56
C VAL A 112 11.45 -19.11 -35.41
N PRO A 113 10.53 -18.16 -35.64
CA PRO A 113 9.73 -17.58 -34.58
C PRO A 113 8.95 -18.63 -33.78
N GLY A 114 9.07 -18.62 -32.46
CA GLY A 114 8.32 -19.52 -31.57
C GLY A 114 8.92 -20.92 -31.36
N THR A 115 10.01 -21.27 -32.05
CA THR A 115 10.85 -22.42 -31.65
C THR A 115 11.75 -22.03 -30.46
N PHE A 116 12.64 -22.93 -30.04
CA PHE A 116 13.64 -22.54 -29.05
C PHE A 116 14.51 -21.40 -29.55
N ARG A 117 14.89 -20.53 -28.62
CA ARG A 117 15.87 -19.48 -28.83
C ARG A 117 16.86 -19.59 -27.71
N LEU A 118 18.15 -19.57 -28.03
CA LEU A 118 19.16 -19.32 -27.03
C LEU A 118 18.95 -17.89 -26.49
N GLY A 119 18.69 -17.80 -25.18
CA GLY A 119 18.36 -16.55 -24.51
C GLY A 119 19.46 -15.51 -24.68
N VAL A 120 19.05 -14.31 -25.12
CA VAL A 120 19.96 -13.28 -25.63
C VAL A 120 20.44 -12.28 -24.57
N SER A 121 19.94 -12.27 -23.33
CA SER A 121 20.34 -11.21 -22.39
C SER A 121 21.50 -11.53 -21.44
N LEU A 122 21.95 -12.78 -21.31
CA LEU A 122 23.07 -13.15 -20.41
C LEU A 122 24.15 -14.05 -21.04
N ILE A 123 23.81 -14.83 -22.07
CA ILE A 123 24.76 -15.75 -22.74
C ILE A 123 25.27 -15.14 -24.06
N ARG A 124 24.51 -14.24 -24.70
CA ARG A 124 24.94 -13.61 -25.97
C ARG A 124 26.10 -12.62 -25.78
N SER A 125 26.40 -12.16 -24.56
CA SER A 125 27.67 -11.47 -24.25
C SER A 125 28.82 -12.43 -23.94
N ALA A 126 28.56 -13.68 -23.56
CA ALA A 126 29.58 -14.64 -23.15
C ALA A 126 30.08 -15.55 -24.29
N VAL A 127 29.30 -15.74 -25.36
CA VAL A 127 29.59 -16.74 -26.40
C VAL A 127 29.96 -16.12 -27.76
N ARG A 128 29.81 -14.80 -27.93
CA ARG A 128 30.05 -14.19 -29.26
C ARG A 128 31.52 -13.94 -29.62
N ASN A 129 32.47 -14.36 -28.78
CA ASN A 129 33.91 -14.37 -29.11
C ASN A 129 34.53 -15.76 -28.85
N ALA A 130 33.84 -16.85 -29.21
CA ALA A 130 34.40 -18.20 -29.05
C ALA A 130 35.49 -18.57 -30.08
N ASP A 131 35.78 -17.69 -31.04
CA ASP A 131 36.92 -17.83 -31.97
C ASP A 131 37.94 -16.68 -31.89
N ASP A 132 37.81 -15.75 -30.94
CA ASP A 132 38.81 -14.71 -30.71
C ASP A 132 39.43 -14.88 -29.32
N THR A 133 40.69 -15.28 -29.30
CA THR A 133 41.48 -15.66 -28.12
C THR A 133 41.91 -14.48 -27.23
N THR A 134 41.07 -13.47 -26.98
CA THR A 134 41.43 -12.38 -26.06
C THR A 134 40.26 -11.85 -25.23
N ASP A 135 40.51 -11.76 -23.91
CA ASP A 135 39.63 -11.32 -22.83
C ASP A 135 38.97 -9.93 -23.04
N ASP A 136 37.80 -9.79 -22.40
CA ASP A 136 37.04 -8.59 -22.03
C ASP A 136 37.70 -7.23 -22.26
N ARG A 137 37.10 -6.41 -23.14
CA ARG A 137 37.29 -4.95 -23.17
C ARG A 137 35.98 -4.19 -23.42
N TRP A 138 34.95 -4.41 -22.59
CA TRP A 138 33.99 -3.33 -22.39
C TRP A 138 34.66 -2.30 -21.49
N SER A 139 34.98 -1.13 -22.05
CA SER A 139 35.50 -0.03 -21.26
C SER A 139 34.43 0.48 -20.30
N GLU A 140 34.85 1.31 -19.35
CA GLU A 140 33.94 1.97 -18.43
C GLU A 140 32.82 2.73 -19.22
N ARG A 141 33.22 3.35 -20.33
CA ARG A 141 32.32 4.10 -21.20
C ARG A 141 31.28 3.23 -21.92
N ASP A 142 31.63 1.99 -22.26
CA ASP A 142 30.75 1.06 -22.98
C ASP A 142 29.63 0.54 -22.09
N TRP A 143 29.95 0.23 -20.83
CA TRP A 143 28.97 -0.11 -19.80
C TRP A 143 28.02 1.05 -19.50
N GLN A 144 28.56 2.27 -19.38
CA GLN A 144 27.75 3.47 -19.17
C GLN A 144 26.78 3.72 -20.34
N GLN A 145 27.24 3.59 -21.59
CA GLN A 145 26.37 3.74 -22.76
C GLN A 145 25.31 2.65 -22.89
N ALA A 146 25.62 1.41 -22.51
CA ALA A 146 24.65 0.31 -22.53
C ALA A 146 23.56 0.49 -21.46
N ALA A 147 23.95 0.93 -20.26
CA ALA A 147 23.01 1.31 -19.21
C ALA A 147 22.12 2.47 -19.68
N GLN A 148 22.70 3.53 -20.23
CA GLN A 148 21.95 4.69 -20.73
C GLN A 148 20.91 4.28 -21.80
N ARG A 149 21.30 3.44 -22.77
CA ARG A 149 20.39 2.95 -23.82
C ARG A 149 19.24 2.10 -23.28
N ALA A 150 19.53 1.22 -22.32
CA ALA A 150 18.50 0.43 -21.64
C ALA A 150 17.53 1.33 -20.86
N PHE A 151 18.03 2.38 -20.21
CA PHE A 151 17.22 3.38 -19.53
C PHE A 151 16.34 4.18 -20.50
N THR A 152 16.88 4.65 -21.63
CA THR A 152 16.13 5.35 -22.67
C THR A 152 14.98 4.49 -23.22
N ALA A 153 15.25 3.23 -23.57
CA ALA A 153 14.25 2.31 -24.11
C ALA A 153 13.12 2.01 -23.10
N LEU A 154 13.45 1.86 -21.81
CA LEU A 154 12.46 1.68 -20.75
C LEU A 154 11.58 2.94 -20.55
N GLY A 155 12.18 4.13 -20.65
CA GLY A 155 11.44 5.40 -20.60
C GLY A 155 10.48 5.59 -21.78
N GLU A 156 10.89 5.22 -22.99
CA GLU A 156 10.03 5.24 -24.20
C GLU A 156 8.87 4.25 -24.09
N GLN A 157 9.14 3.02 -23.64
CA GLN A 157 8.11 2.01 -23.46
C GLN A 157 7.08 2.41 -22.39
N HIS A 158 7.49 3.12 -21.33
CA HIS A 158 6.60 3.65 -20.30
C HIS A 158 5.69 4.78 -20.83
N ARG A 159 6.24 5.70 -21.63
CA ARG A 159 5.45 6.78 -22.28
C ARG A 159 4.37 6.22 -23.21
N ASN A 160 4.68 5.14 -23.93
CA ASN A 160 3.83 4.63 -25.01
C ASN A 160 2.86 3.53 -24.56
N SER A 161 2.97 2.97 -23.35
CA SER A 161 2.09 1.88 -22.88
C SER A 161 1.99 1.82 -21.34
N PRO A 162 1.11 2.64 -20.72
CA PRO A 162 1.06 2.79 -19.27
C PRO A 162 0.63 1.54 -18.49
N GLY A 163 -0.02 0.56 -19.13
CA GLY A 163 -0.78 -0.52 -18.48
C GLY A 163 -0.03 -1.80 -18.06
N SER A 164 1.14 -2.12 -18.61
CA SER A 164 1.63 -3.52 -18.61
C SER A 164 2.86 -3.86 -17.76
N VAL A 165 3.44 -2.91 -17.01
CA VAL A 165 4.79 -3.10 -16.42
C VAL A 165 4.83 -2.86 -14.91
N GLY A 166 4.15 -3.71 -14.15
CA GLY A 166 4.08 -3.61 -12.68
C GLY A 166 5.20 -4.29 -11.87
N CYS A 167 6.06 -5.12 -12.48
CA CYS A 167 6.98 -5.99 -11.72
C CYS A 167 8.47 -5.93 -12.12
N CYS A 168 8.86 -5.16 -13.15
CA CYS A 168 10.24 -5.17 -13.66
C CYS A 168 11.15 -4.09 -13.06
N TRP A 169 10.69 -3.35 -12.05
CA TRP A 169 11.37 -2.16 -11.52
C TRP A 169 12.63 -2.45 -10.68
N LEU A 170 12.65 -3.52 -9.89
CA LEU A 170 13.77 -3.81 -8.97
C LEU A 170 15.07 -4.27 -9.66
N PRO A 171 15.06 -5.10 -10.73
CA PRO A 171 16.30 -5.53 -11.39
C PRO A 171 16.97 -4.45 -12.25
N ALA A 172 16.27 -3.36 -12.58
CA ALA A 172 16.81 -2.25 -13.35
C ALA A 172 17.50 -1.21 -12.44
N CYS A 173 16.88 -0.85 -11.32
CA CYS A 173 17.47 0.06 -10.33
C CYS A 173 18.72 -0.53 -9.67
N ALA A 174 18.75 -1.84 -9.41
CA ALA A 174 19.93 -2.52 -8.87
C ALA A 174 21.15 -2.52 -9.81
N ARG A 175 20.96 -2.31 -11.13
CA ARG A 175 22.06 -2.20 -12.11
C ARG A 175 22.61 -0.78 -12.26
N ALA A 176 21.83 0.26 -11.95
CA ALA A 176 22.31 1.64 -11.92
C ALA A 176 23.22 1.94 -10.72
N CYS A 177 23.16 1.15 -9.65
CA CYS A 177 23.97 1.37 -8.44
C CYS A 177 25.47 1.13 -8.62
N ALA A 178 25.90 0.58 -9.76
CA ALA A 178 27.30 0.25 -9.99
C ALA A 178 28.07 1.32 -10.80
N TRP A 179 27.43 2.37 -11.33
CA TRP A 179 28.07 3.29 -12.29
C TRP A 179 27.54 4.74 -12.18
N PRO A 180 28.41 5.77 -12.11
CA PRO A 180 28.00 7.17 -12.05
C PRO A 180 27.53 7.60 -13.45
N ALA A 181 26.23 7.55 -13.71
CA ALA A 181 25.61 8.15 -14.88
C ALA A 181 24.73 9.32 -14.43
N THR A 182 24.86 10.46 -15.11
CA THR A 182 24.01 11.64 -14.93
C THR A 182 22.56 11.30 -15.24
N THR A 183 21.75 11.28 -14.19
CA THR A 183 20.34 10.90 -14.21
C THR A 183 19.45 12.07 -14.62
N ASP A 184 19.32 12.33 -15.92
CA ASP A 184 18.37 13.32 -16.45
C ASP A 184 16.97 12.73 -16.76
N TRP A 185 16.78 11.40 -16.63
CA TRP A 185 15.55 10.72 -17.12
C TRP A 185 14.84 9.81 -16.11
N THR A 186 15.23 9.83 -14.82
CA THR A 186 14.66 8.95 -13.77
C THR A 186 13.26 9.37 -13.27
N SER A 187 12.69 10.45 -13.78
CA SER A 187 11.33 10.93 -13.46
C SER A 187 10.21 10.00 -13.94
N ALA A 188 10.43 9.24 -15.03
CA ALA A 188 9.37 8.43 -15.63
C ALA A 188 9.25 7.01 -15.04
N GLY A 189 10.05 6.67 -14.03
CA GLY A 189 10.31 5.29 -13.72
C GLY A 189 9.60 4.68 -12.51
N SER A 190 9.93 5.11 -11.31
CA SER A 190 9.48 4.43 -10.08
C SER A 190 7.99 4.68 -9.73
N SER A 191 7.23 5.32 -10.62
CA SER A 191 6.01 6.06 -10.30
C SER A 191 4.70 5.30 -10.54
N ARG A 192 4.72 3.96 -10.56
CA ARG A 192 3.51 3.13 -10.56
C ARG A 192 3.53 2.04 -9.47
N ARG A 193 3.43 2.48 -8.21
CA ARG A 193 2.61 1.76 -7.22
C ARG A 193 1.15 2.18 -7.45
N PRO A 194 0.17 1.30 -7.23
CA PRO A 194 -1.21 1.72 -7.22
C PRO A 194 -1.39 2.82 -6.16
N GLY A 195 -2.28 3.78 -6.43
CA GLY A 195 -2.67 4.77 -5.44
C GLY A 195 -3.14 4.08 -4.14
N PRO A 196 -3.19 4.81 -3.01
CA PRO A 196 -3.39 4.23 -1.68
C PRO A 196 -4.75 3.53 -1.43
N ALA A 197 -5.57 3.28 -2.45
CA ALA A 197 -6.86 2.59 -2.34
C ALA A 197 -7.00 1.31 -3.17
N SER A 198 -5.91 0.82 -3.77
CA SER A 198 -5.86 -0.55 -4.31
C SER A 198 -4.55 -1.21 -3.87
N ALA A 199 -4.38 -1.35 -2.55
CA ALA A 199 -3.46 -2.33 -2.01
C ALA A 199 -4.18 -3.69 -1.98
N THR A 200 -4.51 -4.25 -3.14
CA THR A 200 -4.49 -5.71 -3.23
C THR A 200 -3.01 -6.08 -3.15
N PRO A 201 -2.57 -6.91 -2.18
CA PRO A 201 -1.15 -7.17 -1.97
C PRO A 201 -0.58 -8.04 -3.10
N CYS A 202 -0.32 -7.42 -4.25
CA CYS A 202 0.61 -7.94 -5.23
C CYS A 202 2.01 -7.78 -4.66
N GLY A 203 2.40 -8.73 -3.79
CA GLY A 203 3.74 -9.01 -3.31
C GLY A 203 4.53 -7.81 -2.77
N ASN A 204 4.75 -7.78 -1.45
CA ASN A 204 5.81 -6.94 -0.88
C ASN A 204 7.09 -7.09 -1.73
N PRO A 205 7.59 -6.03 -2.38
CA PRO A 205 8.88 -6.11 -3.04
C PRO A 205 9.89 -6.48 -1.96
N LEU A 206 10.59 -7.61 -2.16
CA LEU A 206 11.64 -8.07 -1.27
C LEU A 206 12.58 -6.90 -0.99
N ALA A 207 12.61 -6.48 0.27
CA ALA A 207 13.35 -5.30 0.65
C ALA A 207 14.86 -5.59 0.51
N PRO A 208 15.65 -4.72 -0.16
CA PRO A 208 17.11 -4.84 -0.24
C PRO A 208 17.71 -5.06 1.14
N PRO A 209 18.80 -5.84 1.34
CA PRO A 209 19.34 -6.13 2.67
C PRO A 209 19.48 -4.87 3.54
N ASP A 210 19.20 -5.00 4.84
CA ASP A 210 19.29 -3.88 5.78
C ASP A 210 20.78 -3.56 5.97
N THR A 211 21.29 -2.62 5.19
CA THR A 211 22.63 -2.08 5.35
C THR A 211 22.51 -0.87 6.26
N ASP A 212 23.15 -0.90 7.43
CA ASP A 212 23.42 0.28 8.26
C ASP A 212 24.50 1.16 7.58
N SER A 213 24.43 1.34 6.26
CA SER A 213 25.34 2.21 5.52
C SER A 213 25.01 3.65 5.90
N THR A 214 25.93 4.28 6.63
CA THR A 214 25.80 5.63 7.18
C THR A 214 25.98 6.75 6.16
N GLY A 215 26.36 6.42 4.92
CA GLY A 215 26.53 7.37 3.81
C GLY A 215 25.63 7.02 2.61
N LEU A 216 24.96 8.04 2.06
CA LEU A 216 24.39 7.98 0.71
C LEU A 216 25.35 8.76 -0.19
N ASP A 217 26.19 8.05 -0.95
CA ASP A 217 27.23 8.67 -1.79
C ASP A 217 26.75 8.89 -3.23
N THR A 218 25.78 8.10 -3.69
CA THR A 218 25.24 8.18 -5.05
C THR A 218 23.71 8.31 -5.10
N ALA A 219 23.18 8.81 -6.22
CA ALA A 219 21.73 8.84 -6.50
C ALA A 219 21.09 7.45 -6.42
N ALA A 220 21.86 6.41 -6.74
CA ALA A 220 21.41 5.04 -6.70
C ALA A 220 21.29 4.51 -5.25
N ASP A 221 22.22 4.87 -4.37
CA ASP A 221 22.14 4.59 -2.93
C ASP A 221 20.90 5.25 -2.34
N ALA A 222 20.67 6.53 -2.67
CA ALA A 222 19.49 7.27 -2.21
C ALA A 222 18.18 6.66 -2.72
N LEU A 223 18.15 6.13 -3.96
CA LEU A 223 16.97 5.46 -4.51
C LEU A 223 16.71 4.11 -3.83
N VAL A 224 17.75 3.31 -3.60
CA VAL A 224 17.66 2.04 -2.87
C VAL A 224 17.16 2.27 -1.45
N GLU A 225 17.67 3.30 -0.79
CA GLU A 225 17.27 3.67 0.57
C GLU A 225 15.81 4.13 0.64
N LEU A 226 15.38 4.98 -0.30
CA LEU A 226 13.99 5.39 -0.45
C LEU A 226 13.05 4.19 -0.64
N LEU A 227 13.35 3.33 -1.62
CA LEU A 227 12.51 2.15 -1.91
C LEU A 227 12.51 1.16 -0.74
N SER A 228 13.64 0.99 -0.06
CA SER A 228 13.79 0.15 1.13
C SER A 228 12.94 0.66 2.28
N ALA A 229 13.01 1.96 2.59
CA ALA A 229 12.19 2.59 3.62
C ALA A 229 10.69 2.43 3.30
N LEU A 230 10.28 2.63 2.04
CA LEU A 230 8.88 2.49 1.62
C LEU A 230 8.37 1.05 1.59
N ALA A 231 9.23 0.06 1.31
CA ALA A 231 8.87 -1.35 1.36
C ALA A 231 8.72 -1.84 2.80
N ARG A 232 9.57 -1.36 3.71
CA ARG A 232 9.59 -1.80 5.11
C ARG A 232 8.65 -1.04 6.03
N ARG A 233 8.13 0.12 5.62
CA ARG A 233 7.31 1.00 6.47
C ARG A 233 6.18 0.27 7.20
N GLN A 234 5.56 -0.76 6.61
CA GLN A 234 4.45 -1.46 7.25
C GLN A 234 4.91 -2.38 8.40
N HIS A 235 6.18 -2.77 8.42
CA HIS A 235 6.76 -3.75 9.35
C HIS A 235 7.83 -3.14 10.27
N GLN A 236 7.94 -1.81 10.30
CA GLN A 236 8.93 -1.10 11.11
C GLN A 236 8.30 0.10 11.81
N HIS A 237 8.84 0.45 12.98
CA HIS A 237 8.43 1.61 13.74
C HIS A 237 8.58 2.89 12.90
N ARG A 238 7.61 3.83 13.02
CA ARG A 238 7.52 5.02 12.17
C ARG A 238 8.73 5.94 12.32
N SER A 239 9.36 6.02 13.49
CA SER A 239 10.58 6.81 13.70
C SER A 239 11.74 6.37 12.81
N ARG A 240 11.90 5.06 12.56
CA ARG A 240 12.92 4.55 11.64
C ARG A 240 12.63 4.96 10.20
N THR A 241 11.36 4.99 9.80
CA THR A 241 10.97 5.50 8.47
C THR A 241 11.30 6.99 8.35
N VAL A 242 11.01 7.80 9.37
CA VAL A 242 11.35 9.24 9.40
C VAL A 242 12.87 9.46 9.29
N ALA A 243 13.67 8.73 10.07
CA ALA A 243 15.13 8.86 10.04
C ALA A 243 15.69 8.54 8.64
N ARG A 244 15.34 7.37 8.08
CA ARG A 244 15.79 6.92 6.76
C ARG A 244 15.40 7.91 5.64
N LEU A 245 14.14 8.34 5.62
CA LEU A 245 13.67 9.29 4.61
C LEU A 245 14.29 10.69 4.80
N THR A 246 14.63 11.09 6.02
CA THR A 246 15.36 12.34 6.27
C THR A 246 16.76 12.27 5.69
N THR A 247 17.47 11.15 5.83
CA THR A 247 18.77 10.95 5.19
C THR A 247 18.67 11.04 3.66
N VAL A 248 17.65 10.44 3.06
CA VAL A 248 17.39 10.55 1.60
C VAL A 248 17.12 11.99 1.17
N ILE A 249 16.32 12.74 1.93
CA ILE A 249 15.99 14.13 1.60
C ILE A 249 17.21 15.04 1.73
N ASN A 250 17.99 14.86 2.81
CA ASN A 250 19.16 15.68 3.08
C ASN A 250 20.31 15.43 2.09
N SER A 251 20.40 14.23 1.50
CA SER A 251 21.45 13.94 0.52
C SER A 251 21.32 14.78 -0.76
N ARG A 252 20.09 15.21 -1.12
CA ARG A 252 19.79 15.93 -2.36
C ARG A 252 20.25 15.21 -3.64
N LEU A 253 20.48 13.90 -3.56
CA LEU A 253 20.97 13.09 -4.68
C LEU A 253 19.85 12.62 -5.63
N LEU A 254 18.59 12.76 -5.23
CA LEU A 254 17.43 12.38 -6.04
C LEU A 254 16.80 13.59 -6.75
N PRO A 255 16.24 13.39 -7.96
CA PRO A 255 15.45 14.41 -8.65
C PRO A 255 14.16 14.76 -7.88
N ASP A 256 13.61 15.94 -8.18
CA ASP A 256 12.49 16.55 -7.45
C ASP A 256 11.29 15.63 -7.26
N ASP A 257 10.86 14.89 -8.28
CA ASP A 257 9.73 13.95 -8.17
C ASP A 257 9.94 12.88 -7.09
N LEU A 258 11.17 12.37 -6.95
CA LEU A 258 11.52 11.37 -5.95
C LEU A 258 11.77 11.99 -4.58
N GLN A 259 12.27 13.22 -4.54
CA GLN A 259 12.34 14.01 -3.30
C GLN A 259 10.95 14.29 -2.74
N HIS A 260 9.99 14.67 -3.59
CA HIS A 260 8.60 14.85 -3.21
C HIS A 260 7.97 13.54 -2.72
N MET A 261 8.34 12.39 -3.30
CA MET A 261 7.92 11.09 -2.78
C MET A 261 8.48 10.82 -1.38
N ALA A 262 9.76 11.07 -1.15
CA ALA A 262 10.37 10.93 0.17
C ALA A 262 9.72 11.88 1.20
N LEU A 263 9.53 13.15 0.83
CA LEU A 263 8.86 14.17 1.64
C LEU A 263 7.43 13.76 2.00
N TYR A 264 6.65 13.29 1.02
CA TYR A 264 5.27 12.86 1.22
C TYR A 264 5.17 11.72 2.24
N TYR A 265 5.98 10.67 2.08
CA TYR A 265 5.93 9.53 2.98
C TYR A 265 6.55 9.83 4.36
N ARG A 266 7.54 10.73 4.43
CA ARG A 266 8.04 11.23 5.71
C ARG A 266 6.97 12.03 6.44
N ALA A 267 6.25 12.92 5.74
CA ALA A 267 5.16 13.69 6.30
C ALA A 267 4.04 12.79 6.84
N LYS A 268 3.70 11.70 6.15
CA LYS A 268 2.78 10.67 6.68
C LYS A 268 3.31 10.02 7.96
N ALA A 269 4.60 9.71 8.02
CA ALA A 269 5.20 9.10 9.20
C ALA A 269 5.25 10.07 10.40
N HIS A 270 5.52 11.36 10.20
CA HIS A 270 5.41 12.38 11.25
C HIS A 270 4.00 12.46 11.82
N ARG A 271 2.97 12.44 10.96
CA ARG A 271 1.57 12.39 11.42
C ARG A 271 1.30 11.17 12.29
N ASP A 272 1.73 9.99 11.85
CA ASP A 272 1.54 8.74 12.59
C ASP A 272 2.31 8.75 13.95
N LEU A 273 3.33 9.61 14.10
CA LEU A 273 4.07 9.84 15.35
C LEU A 273 3.51 10.98 16.22
N GLY A 274 2.44 11.66 15.77
CA GLY A 274 1.86 12.81 16.47
C GLY A 274 2.53 14.17 16.18
N ASP A 275 3.54 14.21 15.31
CA ASP A 275 4.22 15.44 14.90
C ASP A 275 3.46 16.14 13.76
N SER A 276 2.33 16.74 14.12
CA SER A 276 1.44 17.44 13.20
C SER A 276 2.09 18.65 12.50
N PRO A 277 2.91 19.49 13.16
CA PRO A 277 3.61 20.59 12.50
C PRO A 277 4.56 20.12 11.38
N ALA A 278 5.41 19.13 11.64
CA ALA A 278 6.33 18.62 10.61
C ALA A 278 5.58 17.91 9.48
N SER A 279 4.50 17.19 9.80
CA SER A 279 3.63 16.59 8.80
C SER A 279 3.01 17.65 7.87
N ARG A 280 2.47 18.73 8.45
CA ARG A 280 1.85 19.82 7.69
C ARG A 280 2.86 20.50 6.77
N ALA A 281 4.04 20.82 7.27
CA ALA A 281 5.10 21.42 6.46
C ALA A 281 5.50 20.52 5.27
N GLY A 282 5.69 19.22 5.51
CA GLY A 282 6.02 18.27 4.45
C GLY A 282 4.89 18.07 3.44
N MET A 283 3.62 18.03 3.88
CA MET A 283 2.48 17.96 2.97
C MET A 283 2.31 19.22 2.14
N GLN A 284 2.53 20.41 2.72
CA GLN A 284 2.46 21.69 2.02
C GLN A 284 3.50 21.76 0.90
N ALA A 285 4.76 21.42 1.21
CA ALA A 285 5.83 21.40 0.21
C ALA A 285 5.50 20.48 -0.98
N VAL A 286 4.90 19.31 -0.75
CA VAL A 286 4.49 18.38 -1.81
C VAL A 286 3.24 18.87 -2.56
N ALA A 287 2.33 19.57 -1.90
CA ALA A 287 1.14 20.15 -2.52
C ALA A 287 1.48 21.32 -3.45
N ASP A 288 2.49 22.12 -3.08
CA ASP A 288 2.95 23.30 -3.81
C ASP A 288 3.73 22.94 -5.07
N SER A 289 4.39 21.77 -5.09
CA SER A 289 5.18 21.34 -6.25
C SER A 289 4.38 20.94 -7.49
N GLN A 290 3.04 20.88 -7.39
CA GLN A 290 2.12 20.48 -8.47
C GLN A 290 2.44 19.11 -9.12
N GLY A 291 3.27 18.29 -8.47
CA GLY A 291 3.61 16.94 -8.94
C GLY A 291 2.47 15.94 -8.74
N ARG A 292 2.68 14.68 -9.18
CA ARG A 292 1.65 13.61 -9.10
C ARG A 292 1.14 13.31 -7.68
N LEU A 293 1.92 13.65 -6.65
CA LEU A 293 1.53 13.47 -5.25
C LEU A 293 0.81 14.68 -4.66
N ALA A 294 0.74 15.81 -5.38
CA ALA A 294 0.11 17.03 -4.90
C ALA A 294 -1.37 16.84 -4.50
N PRO A 295 -2.23 16.15 -5.28
CA PRO A 295 -3.61 15.87 -4.85
C PRO A 295 -3.67 15.03 -3.57
N ALA A 296 -2.79 14.03 -3.44
CA ALA A 296 -2.72 13.19 -2.26
C ALA A 296 -2.19 13.95 -1.03
N ALA A 297 -1.32 14.94 -1.22
CA ALA A 297 -0.78 15.82 -0.20
C ALA A 297 -1.81 16.87 0.25
N ARG A 298 -2.55 17.50 -0.68
CA ARG A 298 -3.68 18.39 -0.37
C ARG A 298 -4.76 17.66 0.43
N ARG A 299 -5.07 16.41 0.07
CA ARG A 299 -5.95 15.56 0.89
C ARG A 299 -5.38 15.34 2.30
N GLY A 300 -4.06 15.15 2.41
CA GLY A 300 -3.36 15.07 3.69
C GLY A 300 -3.48 16.34 4.53
N LEU A 301 -3.40 17.52 3.90
CA LEU A 301 -3.63 18.82 4.55
C LEU A 301 -5.07 18.96 5.05
N ALA A 302 -6.07 18.59 4.23
CA ALA A 302 -7.47 18.58 4.66
C ALA A 302 -7.69 17.70 5.89
N HIS A 303 -7.06 16.52 5.92
CA HIS A 303 -7.10 15.62 7.06
C HIS A 303 -6.38 16.20 8.30
N LEU A 304 -5.24 16.87 8.14
CA LEU A 304 -4.54 17.56 9.24
C LEU A 304 -5.34 18.74 9.80
N ALA A 305 -6.02 19.51 8.95
CA ALA A 305 -6.93 20.57 9.36
C ALA A 305 -8.09 20.00 10.17
N ARG A 306 -8.73 18.93 9.66
CA ARG A 306 -9.78 18.20 10.38
C ARG A 306 -9.29 17.68 11.74
N MET A 307 -8.13 17.02 11.79
CA MET A 307 -7.56 16.52 13.04
C MET A 307 -7.36 17.61 14.09
N ALA A 308 -7.02 18.83 13.67
CA ALA A 308 -6.86 19.97 14.56
C ALA A 308 -8.18 20.67 14.93
N GLY A 309 -9.33 20.21 14.42
CA GLY A 309 -10.62 20.88 14.61
C GLY A 309 -10.82 22.12 13.74
N ASP A 310 -10.02 22.32 12.68
CA ASP A 310 -10.16 23.44 11.73
C ASP A 310 -11.01 23.03 10.52
N PHE A 311 -12.32 22.90 10.75
CA PHE A 311 -13.26 22.42 9.72
C PHE A 311 -13.44 23.36 8.51
N PRO A 312 -13.46 24.71 8.65
CA PRO A 312 -13.52 25.62 7.50
C PRO A 312 -12.38 25.39 6.51
N THR A 313 -11.15 25.22 7.01
CA THR A 313 -9.99 24.92 6.16
C THR A 313 -10.11 23.54 5.52
N ALA A 314 -10.56 22.52 6.27
CA ALA A 314 -10.78 21.18 5.74
C ALA A 314 -11.82 21.16 4.61
N LEU A 315 -12.96 21.85 4.80
CA LEU A 315 -14.05 21.95 3.82
C LEU A 315 -13.59 22.68 2.56
N THR A 316 -12.96 23.86 2.73
CA THR A 316 -12.44 24.66 1.62
C THR A 316 -11.44 23.84 0.80
N THR A 317 -10.53 23.13 1.47
CA THR A 317 -9.58 22.23 0.80
C THR A 317 -10.31 21.13 0.04
N ALA A 318 -11.33 20.49 0.65
CA ALA A 318 -12.08 19.41 0.03
C ALA A 318 -12.68 19.80 -1.33
N HIS A 319 -13.19 21.03 -1.46
CA HIS A 319 -13.74 21.55 -2.72
C HIS A 319 -12.71 21.67 -3.85
N THR A 320 -11.41 21.65 -3.55
CA THR A 320 -10.33 21.77 -4.54
C THR A 320 -9.69 20.43 -4.94
N LEU A 321 -10.06 19.32 -4.28
CA LEU A 321 -9.31 18.05 -4.37
C LEU A 321 -9.60 17.21 -5.62
N GLY A 322 -10.78 17.37 -6.23
CA GLY A 322 -11.27 16.50 -7.30
C GLY A 322 -11.27 15.00 -6.92
N TRP A 323 -11.40 14.14 -7.92
CA TRP A 323 -11.42 12.68 -7.74
C TRP A 323 -10.12 12.13 -7.12
N GLU A 324 -8.95 12.54 -7.64
CA GLU A 324 -7.66 12.01 -7.17
C GLU A 324 -7.39 12.29 -5.69
N GLY A 325 -7.88 13.43 -5.20
CA GLY A 325 -7.86 13.82 -3.80
C GLY A 325 -9.06 13.30 -2.98
N ARG A 326 -9.99 12.56 -3.58
CA ARG A 326 -11.17 11.92 -2.95
C ARG A 326 -12.08 12.94 -2.28
N HIS A 327 -12.39 14.01 -3.00
CA HIS A 327 -13.12 15.17 -2.48
C HIS A 327 -14.41 14.78 -1.74
N HIS A 328 -15.24 13.90 -2.29
CA HIS A 328 -16.49 13.47 -1.66
C HIS A 328 -16.28 12.79 -0.29
N ARG A 329 -15.30 11.89 -0.17
CA ARG A 329 -15.01 11.26 1.15
C ARG A 329 -14.50 12.28 2.16
N VAL A 330 -13.70 13.25 1.74
CA VAL A 330 -13.21 14.33 2.62
C VAL A 330 -14.35 15.25 3.06
N GLN A 331 -15.34 15.48 2.20
CA GLN A 331 -16.57 16.20 2.58
C GLN A 331 -17.36 15.41 3.62
N GLY A 332 -17.55 14.10 3.44
CA GLY A 332 -18.20 13.24 4.43
C GLY A 332 -17.49 13.25 5.78
N ASP A 333 -16.17 13.09 5.77
CA ASP A 333 -15.30 13.16 6.95
C ASP A 333 -15.43 14.51 7.70
N THR A 334 -15.73 15.59 6.97
CA THR A 334 -15.86 16.96 7.49
C THR A 334 -17.24 17.23 8.06
N TRP A 335 -18.31 16.73 7.44
CA TRP A 335 -19.69 16.96 7.89
C TRP A 335 -20.12 16.04 9.03
N TRP A 336 -19.61 14.81 9.10
CA TRP A 336 -19.96 13.87 10.17
C TRP A 336 -19.74 14.41 11.60
N PRO A 337 -18.60 15.07 11.92
CA PRO A 337 -18.39 15.68 13.24
C PRO A 337 -19.40 16.75 13.64
N HIS A 338 -20.10 17.36 12.66
CA HIS A 338 -21.10 18.40 12.92
C HIS A 338 -22.47 17.82 13.29
N GLY A 339 -22.61 16.49 13.32
CA GLY A 339 -23.89 15.82 13.53
C GLY A 339 -24.85 15.91 12.33
N ASP A 340 -24.39 16.42 11.19
CA ASP A 340 -25.14 16.45 9.93
C ASP A 340 -24.99 15.12 9.19
N MET A 341 -25.70 14.11 9.70
CA MET A 341 -25.59 12.73 9.22
C MET A 341 -26.08 12.58 7.78
N ASP A 342 -27.08 13.35 7.37
CA ASP A 342 -27.63 13.31 6.01
C ASP A 342 -26.61 13.82 4.99
N ARG A 343 -26.01 15.00 5.25
CA ARG A 343 -24.99 15.56 4.37
C ARG A 343 -23.72 14.70 4.34
N ALA A 344 -23.32 14.15 5.49
CA ALA A 344 -22.20 13.23 5.56
C ALA A 344 -22.46 11.94 4.76
N ALA A 345 -23.62 11.30 4.97
CA ALA A 345 -24.00 10.07 4.29
C ALA A 345 -24.15 10.27 2.77
N ALA A 346 -24.71 11.39 2.33
CA ALA A 346 -24.80 11.76 0.92
C ALA A 346 -23.40 11.90 0.28
N ALA A 347 -22.48 12.58 0.96
CA ALA A 347 -21.10 12.71 0.49
C ALA A 347 -20.38 11.36 0.41
N TYR A 348 -20.57 10.46 1.39
CA TYR A 348 -20.00 9.12 1.33
C TYR A 348 -20.63 8.24 0.23
N ALA A 349 -21.93 8.36 -0.05
CA ALA A 349 -22.54 7.69 -1.20
C ALA A 349 -21.96 8.19 -2.52
N ALA A 350 -21.84 9.50 -2.70
CA ALA A 350 -21.20 10.07 -3.88
C ALA A 350 -19.75 9.56 -4.05
N ALA A 351 -18.99 9.46 -2.94
CA ALA A 351 -17.64 8.90 -2.95
C ALA A 351 -17.59 7.42 -3.33
N ARG A 352 -18.59 6.62 -2.90
CA ARG A 352 -18.73 5.21 -3.27
C ARG A 352 -19.04 5.06 -4.75
N ASP A 353 -20.00 5.82 -5.26
CA ASP A 353 -20.47 5.73 -6.64
C ASP A 353 -19.38 6.20 -7.62
N GLU A 354 -18.67 7.29 -7.27
CA GLU A 354 -17.50 7.75 -8.02
C GLU A 354 -16.37 6.69 -8.01
N ALA A 355 -16.15 6.02 -6.88
CA ALA A 355 -15.18 4.92 -6.78
C ALA A 355 -15.55 3.70 -7.62
N GLU A 356 -16.83 3.38 -7.71
CA GLU A 356 -17.33 2.34 -8.60
C GLU A 356 -17.10 2.70 -10.07
N HIS A 357 -17.42 3.93 -10.46
CA HIS A 357 -17.18 4.43 -11.82
C HIS A 357 -15.71 4.32 -12.23
N HIS A 358 -14.79 4.60 -11.30
CA HIS A 358 -13.35 4.49 -11.53
C HIS A 358 -12.75 3.10 -11.26
N GLY A 359 -13.56 2.10 -10.90
CA GLY A 359 -13.10 0.73 -10.64
C GLY A 359 -12.18 0.57 -9.42
N VAL A 360 -12.30 1.44 -8.41
CA VAL A 360 -11.44 1.43 -7.21
C VAL A 360 -12.17 0.76 -6.04
N THR A 361 -12.11 -0.58 -5.99
CA THR A 361 -12.83 -1.41 -4.99
C THR A 361 -12.55 -1.00 -3.55
N GLY A 362 -11.29 -0.68 -3.20
CA GLY A 362 -10.94 -0.32 -1.83
C GLY A 362 -11.54 1.01 -1.37
N GLU A 363 -11.69 2.00 -2.25
CA GLU A 363 -12.40 3.24 -1.90
C GLU A 363 -13.90 3.01 -1.83
N ARG A 364 -14.46 2.20 -2.73
CA ARG A 364 -15.88 1.86 -2.72
C ARG A 364 -16.28 1.25 -1.38
N GLY A 365 -15.53 0.26 -0.90
CA GLY A 365 -15.74 -0.34 0.42
C GLY A 365 -15.48 0.63 1.58
N ASN A 366 -14.45 1.48 1.48
CA ASN A 366 -14.15 2.47 2.52
C ASN A 366 -15.25 3.51 2.69
N SER A 367 -15.72 4.10 1.59
CA SER A 367 -16.80 5.09 1.58
C SER A 367 -18.11 4.48 2.08
N GLN A 368 -18.42 3.25 1.70
CA GLN A 368 -19.60 2.54 2.21
C GLN A 368 -19.52 2.30 3.73
N ALA A 369 -18.36 1.88 4.26
CA ALA A 369 -18.19 1.67 5.70
C ALA A 369 -18.36 2.98 6.50
N HIS A 370 -17.87 4.11 5.99
CA HIS A 370 -18.05 5.41 6.65
C HIS A 370 -19.49 5.93 6.54
N ARG A 371 -20.19 5.63 5.43
CA ARG A 371 -21.63 5.87 5.30
C ARG A 371 -22.42 5.09 6.35
N ALA A 372 -22.15 3.79 6.48
CA ALA A 372 -22.78 2.94 7.48
C ALA A 372 -22.49 3.47 8.91
N PHE A 373 -21.25 3.87 9.18
CA PHE A 373 -20.89 4.47 10.46
C PHE A 373 -21.63 5.78 10.76
N ALA A 374 -21.79 6.67 9.79
CA ALA A 374 -22.56 7.91 9.97
C ALA A 374 -24.05 7.60 10.27
N LEU A 375 -24.66 6.72 9.47
CA LEU A 375 -26.08 6.40 9.59
C LEU A 375 -26.39 5.55 10.83
N ALA A 376 -25.41 4.83 11.40
CA ALA A 376 -25.57 4.06 12.63
C ALA A 376 -25.99 4.90 13.86
N PHE A 377 -25.73 6.21 13.86
CA PHE A 377 -26.19 7.14 14.91
C PHE A 377 -27.64 7.60 14.73
N THR A 378 -28.26 7.29 13.58
CA THR A 378 -29.61 7.73 13.23
C THR A 378 -30.63 6.61 13.50
N ASP A 379 -31.28 6.09 12.47
CA ASP A 379 -32.22 4.96 12.51
C ASP A 379 -31.47 3.61 12.39
N PRO A 380 -31.59 2.71 13.39
CA PRO A 380 -31.00 1.37 13.32
C PRO A 380 -31.37 0.57 12.07
N ALA A 381 -32.59 0.70 11.55
CA ALA A 381 -33.05 -0.07 10.38
C ALA A 381 -32.34 0.37 9.09
N VAL A 382 -32.09 1.67 8.94
CA VAL A 382 -31.30 2.22 7.83
C VAL A 382 -29.86 1.74 7.95
N ALA A 383 -29.30 1.75 9.16
CA ALA A 383 -27.93 1.32 9.42
C ALA A 383 -27.70 -0.16 9.09
N ASP A 384 -28.66 -1.05 9.34
CA ASP A 384 -28.56 -2.48 9.02
C ASP A 384 -28.30 -2.73 7.54
N SER A 385 -29.05 -2.04 6.67
CA SER A 385 -28.90 -2.18 5.21
C SER A 385 -27.53 -1.69 4.74
N GLU A 386 -27.05 -0.59 5.33
CA GLU A 386 -25.78 0.02 4.97
C GLU A 386 -24.57 -0.78 5.49
N LEU A 387 -24.71 -1.41 6.67
CA LEU A 387 -23.73 -2.34 7.25
C LEU A 387 -23.59 -3.61 6.42
N ALA A 388 -24.72 -4.24 6.03
CA ALA A 388 -24.70 -5.42 5.18
C ALA A 388 -23.99 -5.15 3.84
N LEU A 389 -24.25 -3.99 3.23
CA LEU A 389 -23.55 -3.57 2.01
C LEU A 389 -22.06 -3.30 2.27
N ALA A 390 -21.69 -2.70 3.41
CA ALA A 390 -20.29 -2.48 3.77
C ALA A 390 -19.53 -3.81 3.91
N GLU A 391 -20.10 -4.79 4.61
CA GLU A 391 -19.53 -6.12 4.79
C GLU A 391 -19.33 -6.83 3.44
N GLN A 392 -20.34 -6.78 2.57
CA GLN A 392 -20.26 -7.36 1.22
C GLN A 392 -19.17 -6.68 0.38
N LEU A 393 -19.05 -5.36 0.42
CA LEU A 393 -18.06 -4.63 -0.37
C LEU A 393 -16.63 -4.78 0.17
N LEU A 394 -16.48 -5.08 1.45
CA LEU A 394 -15.20 -5.37 2.08
C LEU A 394 -14.80 -6.85 1.94
N ALA A 395 -15.73 -7.74 1.59
CA ALA A 395 -15.44 -9.14 1.32
C ALA A 395 -14.42 -9.28 0.17
N GLY A 396 -13.19 -9.66 0.51
CA GLY A 396 -12.08 -9.79 -0.45
C GLY A 396 -11.18 -8.55 -0.59
N VAL A 397 -11.35 -7.52 0.25
CA VAL A 397 -10.46 -6.36 0.32
C VAL A 397 -9.71 -6.35 1.66
N ASP A 398 -8.38 -6.25 1.61
CA ASP A 398 -7.56 -6.15 2.82
C ASP A 398 -7.50 -4.69 3.34
N LEU A 399 -8.51 -4.30 4.14
CA LEU A 399 -8.63 -2.98 4.76
C LEU A 399 -8.99 -3.06 6.25
N ARG A 400 -8.06 -3.58 7.07
CA ARG A 400 -8.29 -3.83 8.51
C ARG A 400 -8.91 -2.65 9.28
N ALA A 401 -8.42 -1.43 9.10
CA ALA A 401 -8.97 -0.24 9.78
C ALA A 401 -10.43 0.05 9.39
N THR A 402 -10.77 -0.17 8.11
CA THR A 402 -12.13 0.03 7.59
C THR A 402 -13.08 -1.06 8.09
N THR A 403 -12.61 -2.31 8.18
CA THR A 403 -13.35 -3.40 8.82
C THR A 403 -13.66 -3.06 10.28
N LEU A 404 -12.68 -2.56 11.03
CA LEU A 404 -12.89 -2.15 12.43
C LEU A 404 -13.92 -1.01 12.55
N ILE A 405 -13.91 -0.02 11.63
CA ILE A 405 -14.96 1.03 11.59
C ILE A 405 -16.35 0.43 11.35
N THR A 406 -16.46 -0.61 10.52
CA THR A 406 -17.74 -1.31 10.29
C THR A 406 -18.23 -2.01 11.56
N HIS A 407 -17.33 -2.62 12.34
CA HIS A 407 -17.68 -3.20 13.63
C HIS A 407 -18.10 -2.14 14.67
N ILE A 408 -17.44 -0.97 14.68
CA ILE A 408 -17.85 0.16 15.54
C ILE A 408 -19.23 0.67 15.11
N ALA A 409 -19.51 0.76 13.81
CA ALA A 409 -20.82 1.13 13.30
C ALA A 409 -21.92 0.17 13.78
N ALA A 410 -21.65 -1.14 13.83
CA ALA A 410 -22.57 -2.11 14.41
C ALA A 410 -22.86 -1.84 15.90
N LEU A 411 -21.86 -1.41 16.69
CA LEU A 411 -22.06 -0.99 18.09
C LEU A 411 -22.91 0.29 18.19
N ALA A 412 -22.67 1.27 17.32
CA ALA A 412 -23.45 2.51 17.27
C ALA A 412 -24.93 2.23 16.91
N ARG A 413 -25.16 1.32 15.96
CA ARG A 413 -26.48 0.82 15.57
C ARG A 413 -27.22 0.19 16.75
N ASP A 414 -26.52 -0.54 17.61
CA ASP A 414 -27.08 -1.17 18.82
C ASP A 414 -27.18 -0.23 20.04
N ALA A 415 -26.64 1.00 19.96
CA ALA A 415 -26.54 1.91 21.11
C ALA A 415 -27.88 2.12 21.85
N GLY A 416 -27.83 2.00 23.18
CA GLY A 416 -28.97 2.10 24.09
C GLY A 416 -29.66 0.77 24.44
N ARG A 417 -29.43 -0.29 23.65
CA ARG A 417 -30.03 -1.62 23.89
C ARG A 417 -29.41 -2.32 25.11
N THR A 418 -30.23 -3.05 25.87
CA THR A 418 -29.81 -3.85 27.04
C THR A 418 -29.49 -5.30 26.72
N ASP A 419 -30.00 -5.80 25.60
CA ASP A 419 -29.86 -7.19 25.13
C ASP A 419 -28.66 -7.40 24.20
N ALA A 420 -27.96 -6.32 23.84
CA ALA A 420 -26.94 -6.31 22.79
C ALA A 420 -25.50 -6.47 23.29
N ASP A 421 -25.30 -6.67 24.60
CA ASP A 421 -24.00 -6.90 25.26
C ASP A 421 -22.87 -5.98 24.77
N ILE A 422 -23.17 -4.67 24.79
CA ILE A 422 -22.34 -3.66 24.12
C ILE A 422 -20.99 -3.49 24.81
N ASP A 423 -20.96 -3.57 26.14
CA ASP A 423 -19.73 -3.37 26.91
C ASP A 423 -18.71 -4.49 26.64
N ASP A 424 -19.14 -5.76 26.62
CA ASP A 424 -18.26 -6.91 26.33
C ASP A 424 -17.78 -6.88 24.87
N ARG A 425 -18.70 -6.62 23.92
CA ARG A 425 -18.33 -6.47 22.49
C ARG A 425 -17.36 -5.32 22.27
N ALA A 426 -17.53 -4.20 22.99
CA ALA A 426 -16.62 -3.08 22.93
C ALA A 426 -15.24 -3.42 23.52
N GLN A 427 -15.17 -4.22 24.59
CA GLN A 427 -13.91 -4.70 25.15
C GLN A 427 -13.14 -5.58 24.17
N VAL A 428 -13.83 -6.53 23.52
CA VAL A 428 -13.23 -7.37 22.46
C VAL A 428 -12.72 -6.50 21.31
N LEU A 429 -13.56 -5.57 20.83
CA LEU A 429 -13.19 -4.70 19.71
C LEU A 429 -12.02 -3.78 20.07
N ARG A 430 -11.94 -3.28 21.30
CA ARG A 430 -10.80 -2.49 21.79
C ARG A 430 -9.50 -3.30 21.78
N ALA A 431 -9.54 -4.57 22.20
CA ALA A 431 -8.37 -5.45 22.12
C ALA A 431 -7.91 -5.63 20.66
N GLU A 432 -8.85 -5.86 19.72
CA GLU A 432 -8.54 -5.97 18.30
C GLU A 432 -7.92 -4.69 17.71
N ILE A 433 -8.46 -3.51 18.08
CA ILE A 433 -7.94 -2.21 17.64
C ILE A 433 -6.50 -2.01 18.12
N ARG A 434 -6.23 -2.35 19.39
CA ARG A 434 -4.88 -2.24 19.97
C ARG A 434 -3.89 -3.18 19.30
N THR A 435 -4.30 -4.43 19.02
CA THR A 435 -3.46 -5.38 18.25
C THR A 435 -3.19 -4.86 16.83
N ALA A 436 -4.17 -4.20 16.21
CA ALA A 436 -4.00 -3.62 14.87
C ALA A 436 -3.19 -2.31 14.85
N GLY A 437 -2.98 -1.66 16.01
CA GLY A 437 -2.23 -0.42 16.14
C GLY A 437 -2.88 0.79 15.45
N VAL A 438 -4.21 0.83 15.37
CA VAL A 438 -4.96 1.91 14.68
C VAL A 438 -5.57 2.89 15.68
N THR A 439 -4.76 3.83 16.17
CA THR A 439 -5.12 4.73 17.30
C THR A 439 -6.38 5.55 17.07
N TYR A 440 -6.61 6.07 15.87
CA TYR A 440 -7.83 6.83 15.55
C TYR A 440 -9.11 6.01 15.72
N THR A 441 -9.05 4.70 15.47
CA THR A 441 -10.20 3.80 15.58
C THR A 441 -10.59 3.58 17.04
N GLU A 442 -9.65 3.65 17.98
CA GLU A 442 -9.93 3.60 19.42
C GLU A 442 -10.75 4.82 19.86
N LEU A 443 -10.39 6.01 19.39
CA LEU A 443 -11.16 7.24 19.64
C LEU A 443 -12.58 7.19 19.06
N ALA A 444 -12.76 6.57 17.90
CA ALA A 444 -14.09 6.38 17.31
C ALA A 444 -14.97 5.39 18.10
N LEU A 445 -14.35 4.33 18.67
CA LEU A 445 -15.02 3.41 19.58
C LEU A 445 -15.46 4.13 20.85
N ASP A 446 -14.57 4.91 21.47
CA ASP A 446 -14.87 5.65 22.70
C ASP A 446 -15.99 6.67 22.47
N LEU A 447 -16.02 7.35 21.31
CA LEU A 447 -17.14 8.23 20.96
C LEU A 447 -18.47 7.47 20.80
N THR A 448 -18.42 6.26 20.24
CA THR A 448 -19.61 5.40 20.09
C THR A 448 -20.13 4.93 21.45
N LEU A 449 -19.24 4.63 22.40
CA LEU A 449 -19.61 4.32 23.77
C LEU A 449 -20.22 5.54 24.48
N ALA A 450 -19.67 6.75 24.27
CA ALA A 450 -20.29 7.97 24.78
C ALA A 450 -21.73 8.13 24.28
N PHE A 451 -21.99 7.85 23.00
CA PHE A 451 -23.34 7.84 22.45
C PHE A 451 -24.24 6.78 23.12
N HIS A 452 -23.74 5.55 23.31
CA HIS A 452 -24.47 4.49 24.02
C HIS A 452 -24.85 4.90 25.45
N HIS A 453 -23.90 5.37 26.25
CA HIS A 453 -24.15 5.79 27.63
C HIS A 453 -25.07 7.02 27.68
N ALA A 454 -24.91 7.97 26.75
CA ALA A 454 -25.81 9.10 26.61
C ALA A 454 -27.24 8.62 26.30
N VAL A 455 -27.45 7.68 25.37
CA VAL A 455 -28.79 7.12 25.11
C VAL A 455 -29.37 6.44 26.34
N ARG A 456 -28.57 5.72 27.13
CA ARG A 456 -28.99 5.09 28.40
C ARG A 456 -29.26 6.07 29.54
N ASN A 457 -28.89 7.34 29.38
CA ASN A 457 -28.90 8.34 30.44
C ASN A 457 -27.97 8.01 31.62
N ASP A 458 -26.87 7.32 31.32
CA ASP A 458 -25.83 6.97 32.29
C ASP A 458 -24.77 8.09 32.33
N GLN A 459 -25.01 9.08 33.18
CA GLN A 459 -24.18 10.30 33.24
C GLN A 459 -22.76 10.02 33.75
N ASP A 460 -22.60 9.05 34.65
CA ASP A 460 -21.30 8.69 35.22
C ASP A 460 -20.39 8.06 34.15
N GLN A 461 -20.93 7.13 33.35
CA GLN A 461 -20.17 6.51 32.27
C GLN A 461 -19.86 7.49 31.12
N VAL A 462 -20.78 8.40 30.81
CA VAL A 462 -20.48 9.48 29.86
C VAL A 462 -19.34 10.36 30.38
N ALA A 463 -19.38 10.77 31.64
CA ALA A 463 -18.33 11.61 32.23
C ALA A 463 -16.96 10.92 32.22
N THR A 464 -16.90 9.63 32.57
CA THR A 464 -15.69 8.81 32.44
C THR A 464 -15.16 8.79 31.00
N THR A 465 -16.05 8.57 30.03
CA THR A 465 -15.68 8.52 28.61
C THR A 465 -15.17 9.87 28.11
N ILE A 466 -15.79 10.98 28.52
CA ILE A 466 -15.32 12.34 28.19
C ILE A 466 -13.91 12.59 28.76
N ALA A 467 -13.68 12.22 30.01
CA ALA A 467 -12.36 12.37 30.64
C ALA A 467 -11.28 11.55 29.91
N TRP A 468 -11.62 10.32 29.52
CA TRP A 468 -10.75 9.44 28.73
C TRP A 468 -10.44 10.01 27.35
N LEU A 469 -11.44 10.51 26.62
CA LEU A 469 -11.24 11.16 25.32
C LEU A 469 -10.31 12.36 25.48
N ARG A 470 -10.51 13.22 26.49
CA ARG A 470 -9.64 14.38 26.73
C ARG A 470 -8.19 14.01 26.97
N GLU A 471 -7.94 12.96 27.78
CA GLU A 471 -6.59 12.43 28.01
C GLU A 471 -5.93 12.00 26.69
N ASN A 472 -6.63 11.19 25.90
CA ASN A 472 -6.08 10.61 24.68
C ASN A 472 -5.97 11.62 23.51
N THR A 473 -6.64 12.78 23.59
CA THR A 473 -6.55 13.85 22.59
C THR A 473 -5.63 15.00 23.02
N ARG A 474 -4.91 14.91 24.15
CA ARG A 474 -3.98 15.96 24.62
C ARG A 474 -2.89 16.35 23.63
N SER A 475 -2.52 15.43 22.75
CA SER A 475 -1.56 15.67 21.66
C SER A 475 -2.07 16.65 20.59
N GLY A 476 -3.34 17.08 20.67
CA GLY A 476 -3.98 18.03 19.76
C GLY A 476 -4.66 17.36 18.55
N ALA A 477 -4.68 16.03 18.48
CA ALA A 477 -5.42 15.30 17.46
C ALA A 477 -6.84 14.97 17.97
N PHE A 478 -7.85 15.34 17.18
CA PHE A 478 -9.27 15.10 17.44
C PHE A 478 -9.83 15.68 18.76
N PRO A 479 -9.42 16.89 19.21
CA PRO A 479 -9.87 17.44 20.50
C PRO A 479 -11.40 17.55 20.61
N TYR A 480 -12.05 17.78 19.46
CA TYR A 480 -13.50 17.91 19.31
C TYR A 480 -14.30 16.63 19.62
N TYR A 481 -13.68 15.45 19.74
CA TYR A 481 -14.41 14.23 20.13
C TYR A 481 -14.94 14.31 21.55
N SER A 482 -14.17 14.90 22.48
CA SER A 482 -14.64 15.13 23.84
C SER A 482 -15.76 16.17 23.92
N GLU A 483 -15.78 17.13 22.99
CA GLU A 483 -16.84 18.12 22.86
C GLU A 483 -18.13 17.48 22.33
N ILE A 484 -18.02 16.66 21.27
CA ILE A 484 -19.15 15.90 20.73
C ILE A 484 -19.77 15.00 21.81
N ALA A 485 -18.95 14.28 22.58
CA ALA A 485 -19.43 13.45 23.68
C ALA A 485 -20.19 14.28 24.75
N ALA A 486 -19.74 15.49 25.06
CA ALA A 486 -20.47 16.40 25.94
C ALA A 486 -21.78 16.90 25.31
N PHE A 487 -21.79 17.18 24.00
CA PHE A 487 -23.01 17.57 23.26
C PHE A 487 -24.06 16.46 23.27
N MET A 488 -23.65 15.20 23.07
CA MET A 488 -24.54 14.04 23.14
C MET A 488 -25.28 13.95 24.49
N ALA A 489 -24.59 14.23 25.59
CA ALA A 489 -25.18 14.18 26.94
C ALA A 489 -25.80 15.50 27.42
N GLY A 490 -25.79 16.56 26.61
CA GLY A 490 -26.32 17.87 26.99
C GLY A 490 -25.50 18.57 28.08
N LEU A 491 -24.22 18.21 28.22
CA LEU A 491 -23.33 18.75 29.25
C LEU A 491 -22.64 20.05 28.77
N PRO A 492 -22.36 21.00 29.68
CA PRO A 492 -21.57 22.18 29.34
C PRO A 492 -20.11 21.81 29.03
N LEU A 493 -19.45 22.61 28.17
CA LEU A 493 -18.01 22.47 27.96
C LEU A 493 -17.28 23.18 29.12
N PRO A 494 -16.30 22.52 29.77
CA PRO A 494 -15.58 23.11 30.91
C PRO A 494 -14.51 24.13 30.50
N GLN A 495 -14.16 24.19 29.22
CA GLN A 495 -13.19 25.14 28.66
C GLN A 495 -13.73 25.65 27.31
N ALA A 496 -13.26 26.82 26.88
CA ALA A 496 -13.60 27.36 25.57
C ALA A 496 -13.09 26.40 24.47
N SER A 497 -13.98 26.02 23.55
CA SER A 497 -13.64 25.16 22.41
C SER A 497 -12.57 25.80 21.54
N SER A 498 -11.51 25.05 21.23
CA SER A 498 -10.54 25.43 20.19
C SER A 498 -10.99 25.00 18.80
N THR A 499 -12.10 24.27 18.72
CA THR A 499 -12.66 23.73 17.48
C THR A 499 -13.38 24.82 16.70
N ARG A 500 -13.05 24.94 15.42
CA ARG A 500 -13.70 25.86 14.50
C ARG A 500 -14.77 25.09 13.73
N TRP A 501 -16.01 25.13 14.23
CA TRP A 501 -17.18 24.54 13.56
C TRP A 501 -17.56 25.34 12.30
N ILE A 502 -18.20 24.70 11.32
CA ILE A 502 -18.61 25.34 10.05
C ILE A 502 -19.79 26.29 10.25
N ASP A 503 -20.86 25.83 10.92
CA ASP A 503 -22.07 26.62 11.13
C ASP A 503 -21.95 27.42 12.44
N ASP A 504 -21.79 26.74 13.58
CA ASP A 504 -21.36 27.23 14.89
C ASP A 504 -21.37 26.07 15.92
N GLU A 505 -20.93 26.33 17.16
CA GLU A 505 -20.99 25.35 18.25
C GLU A 505 -22.45 25.01 18.66
N PRO A 506 -23.37 25.98 18.88
CA PRO A 506 -24.74 25.68 19.31
C PRO A 506 -25.52 24.78 18.34
N ALA A 507 -25.43 25.00 17.03
CA ALA A 507 -26.11 24.19 16.02
C ALA A 507 -25.52 22.77 15.94
N THR A 508 -24.21 22.63 16.13
CA THR A 508 -23.55 21.32 16.22
C THR A 508 -23.98 20.57 17.48
N ARG A 509 -24.02 21.26 18.62
CA ARG A 509 -24.50 20.74 19.90
C ARG A 509 -25.94 20.25 19.79
N GLN A 510 -26.82 21.05 19.18
CA GLN A 510 -28.22 20.71 18.99
C GLN A 510 -28.39 19.45 18.13
N ARG A 511 -27.63 19.32 17.03
CA ARG A 511 -27.67 18.12 16.16
C ARG A 511 -27.29 16.85 16.90
N TRP A 512 -26.17 16.86 17.63
CA TRP A 512 -25.74 15.68 18.40
C TRP A 512 -26.70 15.31 19.53
N HIS A 513 -27.21 16.31 20.25
CA HIS A 513 -28.21 16.09 21.30
C HIS A 513 -29.54 15.53 20.74
N ALA A 514 -29.95 16.00 19.56
CA ALA A 514 -31.14 15.49 18.87
C ALA A 514 -30.99 14.02 18.47
N LEU A 515 -29.82 13.58 18.00
CA LEU A 515 -29.56 12.17 17.69
C LEU A 515 -29.78 11.25 18.92
N VAL A 516 -29.27 11.65 20.09
CA VAL A 516 -29.48 10.90 21.35
C VAL A 516 -30.95 10.88 21.75
N THR A 517 -31.62 12.03 21.67
CA THR A 517 -33.04 12.16 22.04
C THR A 517 -33.93 11.30 21.12
N ASN A 518 -33.68 11.34 19.82
CA ASN A 518 -34.40 10.54 18.83
C ASN A 518 -34.18 9.04 19.07
N ARG A 519 -32.93 8.61 19.35
CA ARG A 519 -32.65 7.21 19.66
C ARG A 519 -33.35 6.74 20.93
N ARG A 520 -33.38 7.57 21.98
CA ARG A 520 -34.16 7.28 23.19
C ARG A 520 -35.63 7.08 22.84
N GLN A 521 -36.23 8.00 22.09
CA GLN A 521 -37.64 7.91 21.71
C GLN A 521 -37.94 6.63 20.92
N HIS A 522 -37.10 6.28 19.95
CA HIS A 522 -37.21 5.04 19.17
C HIS A 522 -37.21 3.79 20.06
N LEU A 523 -36.28 3.70 21.02
CA LEU A 523 -36.20 2.57 21.95
C LEU A 523 -37.39 2.50 22.91
N HIS A 524 -38.00 3.63 23.27
CA HIS A 524 -39.23 3.64 24.08
C HIS A 524 -40.43 3.16 23.26
N THR A 525 -40.50 3.48 21.96
CA THR A 525 -41.61 3.01 21.10
C THR A 525 -41.53 1.53 20.73
N GLN A 526 -40.37 0.88 20.90
CA GLN A 526 -40.18 -0.55 20.64
C GLN A 526 -40.35 -1.44 21.89
N ARG A 527 -40.45 -0.86 23.08
CA ARG A 527 -40.82 -1.56 24.33
C ARG A 527 -42.33 -1.59 24.47
#